data_AF-A0A349W9D4-F1
#
_entry.id   AF-A0A349W9D4-F1
#
_cell.length_a   1.000
_cell.length_b   1.000
_cell.length_c   1.000
_cell.angle_alpha   90.00
_cell.angle_beta   90.00
_cell.angle_gamma   90.00
#
_symmetry.space_group_name_H-M   'P 1'
#
loop_
_entity.id
_entity.type
_entity.pdbx_description
1 polymer ?
#
loop_
_entity_poly.entity_id
_entity_poly.type
_entity_poly.pdbx_seq_one_letter_code
_entity_poly.pdbx_strand_id
1 'polypeptide(L)'
;MDKQASPGSPYERQRQAARALDESVQAQMARANRGLSSVSMALAQQAWLATDAEGQPLPEKDARFRDASWQQWPFNAVKESFKASDAWWREAAQVDGLTRHHQHVVDFFTRQALDAVSPSSWPFTNAEAQQRARETGGQSLLQGYQHFTEDLKKHQSASHDADPQVLEPLTFEVGKDVAVTPGKVVFCNHLIELIQYTPTTDTVYPEPLLIVPSCITRRPLCWPCWQAWRARPPHQDRGAPRGAWRRGFSR
;
A
#
# COMPACT_ATOMS: atom_id res chain seq x y z
N MET A 1 -38.21 -40.17 18.43
CA MET A 1 -39.35 -39.46 17.81
C MET A 1 -38.77 -38.31 17.01
N ASP A 2 -38.44 -38.58 15.75
CA ASP A 2 -37.94 -37.58 14.82
C ASP A 2 -39.06 -36.57 14.51
N LYS A 3 -38.81 -35.29 14.80
CA LYS A 3 -39.66 -34.20 14.32
C LYS A 3 -39.45 -34.08 12.81
N GLN A 4 -40.37 -34.65 12.03
CA GLN A 4 -40.49 -34.37 10.61
C GLN A 4 -40.77 -32.87 10.44
N ALA A 5 -39.86 -32.17 9.75
CA ALA A 5 -40.03 -30.77 9.38
C ALA A 5 -41.26 -30.63 8.48
N SER A 6 -42.24 -29.83 8.91
CA SER A 6 -43.46 -29.54 8.16
C SER A 6 -43.10 -28.82 6.84
N PRO A 7 -43.72 -29.16 5.70
CA PRO A 7 -43.46 -28.46 4.43
C PRO A 7 -43.95 -27.01 4.56
N GLY A 8 -43.05 -26.07 4.29
CA GLY A 8 -43.33 -24.63 4.35
C GLY A 8 -44.55 -24.21 3.54
N SER A 9 -45.12 -23.07 3.91
CA SER A 9 -46.31 -22.49 3.28
C SER A 9 -46.17 -22.40 1.75
N PRO A 10 -47.27 -22.44 0.98
CA PRO A 10 -47.21 -22.29 -0.49
C PRO A 10 -46.42 -21.04 -0.94
N TYR A 11 -46.51 -19.95 -0.17
CA TYR A 11 -45.76 -18.72 -0.38
C TYR A 11 -44.25 -18.90 -0.18
N GLU A 12 -43.82 -19.62 0.85
CA GLU A 12 -42.39 -19.90 1.08
C GLU A 12 -41.80 -20.77 -0.03
N ARG A 13 -42.57 -21.76 -0.53
CA ARG A 13 -42.15 -22.59 -1.67
C ARG A 13 -42.01 -21.76 -2.95
N GLN A 14 -42.95 -20.85 -3.22
CA GLN A 14 -42.84 -19.93 -4.36
C GLN A 14 -41.64 -18.98 -4.22
N ARG A 15 -41.38 -18.46 -3.01
CA ARG A 15 -40.22 -17.60 -2.73
C ARG A 15 -38.88 -18.35 -2.88
N GLN A 16 -38.82 -19.61 -2.44
CA GLN A 16 -37.65 -20.47 -2.60
C GLN A 16 -37.41 -20.80 -4.09
N ALA A 17 -38.47 -21.12 -4.84
CA ALA A 17 -38.38 -21.36 -6.27
C ALA A 17 -37.93 -20.10 -7.03
N ALA A 18 -38.45 -18.92 -6.67
CA ALA A 18 -38.02 -17.66 -7.25
C ALA A 18 -36.53 -17.37 -6.98
N ARG A 19 -36.06 -17.59 -5.73
CA ARG A 19 -34.64 -17.46 -5.39
C ARG A 19 -33.75 -18.45 -6.15
N ALA A 20 -34.15 -19.71 -6.24
CA ALA A 20 -33.40 -20.73 -6.96
C ALA A 20 -33.29 -20.43 -8.46
N LEU A 21 -34.35 -19.88 -9.06
CA LEU A 21 -34.32 -19.41 -10.45
C LEU A 21 -33.37 -18.22 -10.61
N ASP A 22 -33.46 -17.23 -9.72
CA ASP A 22 -32.60 -16.04 -9.76
C ASP A 22 -31.12 -16.40 -9.59
N GLU A 23 -30.80 -17.28 -8.63
CA GLU A 23 -29.47 -17.86 -8.44
C GLU A 23 -28.98 -18.63 -9.67
N SER A 24 -29.86 -19.41 -10.32
CA SER A 24 -29.49 -20.18 -11.52
C SER A 24 -29.20 -19.29 -12.73
N VAL A 25 -29.97 -18.21 -12.89
CA VAL A 25 -29.81 -17.21 -13.95
C VAL A 25 -28.53 -16.41 -13.70
N GLN A 26 -28.30 -15.96 -12.48
CA GLN A 26 -27.05 -15.29 -12.10
C GLN A 26 -25.84 -16.19 -12.30
N ALA A 27 -25.91 -17.47 -11.91
CA ALA A 27 -24.83 -18.43 -12.10
C ALA A 27 -24.57 -18.74 -13.58
N GLN A 28 -25.60 -18.85 -14.41
CA GLN A 28 -25.45 -19.03 -15.85
C GLN A 28 -24.85 -17.80 -16.53
N MET A 29 -25.30 -16.60 -16.18
CA MET A 29 -24.74 -15.35 -16.70
C MET A 29 -23.30 -15.12 -16.24
N ALA A 30 -22.97 -15.44 -14.99
CA ALA A 30 -21.60 -15.41 -14.49
C ALA A 30 -20.70 -16.38 -15.28
N ARG A 31 -21.18 -17.59 -15.60
CA ARG A 31 -20.43 -18.53 -16.45
C ARG A 31 -20.26 -18.01 -17.88
N ALA A 32 -21.30 -17.43 -18.48
CA ALA A 32 -21.26 -16.86 -19.82
C ALA A 32 -20.26 -15.70 -19.93
N ASN A 33 -20.13 -14.90 -18.87
CA ASN A 33 -19.24 -13.74 -18.81
C ASN A 33 -17.90 -14.02 -18.11
N ARG A 34 -17.47 -15.29 -18.04
CA ARG A 34 -16.20 -15.72 -17.40
C ARG A 34 -15.99 -15.22 -15.97
N GLY A 35 -17.06 -15.09 -15.19
CA GLY A 35 -17.04 -14.69 -13.78
C GLY A 35 -17.36 -13.22 -13.51
N LEU A 36 -17.64 -12.40 -14.53
CA LEU A 36 -18.14 -11.04 -14.32
C LEU A 36 -19.63 -11.06 -13.91
N SER A 37 -20.00 -10.42 -12.80
CA SER A 37 -21.41 -10.33 -12.41
C SER A 37 -22.22 -9.46 -13.37
N SER A 38 -23.50 -9.80 -13.55
CA SER A 38 -24.46 -9.02 -14.33
C SER A 38 -24.61 -7.59 -13.80
N VAL A 39 -24.52 -7.41 -12.47
CA VAL A 39 -24.51 -6.09 -11.81
C VAL A 39 -23.30 -5.28 -12.25
N SER A 40 -22.12 -5.90 -12.33
CA SER A 40 -20.90 -5.20 -12.73
C SER A 40 -20.90 -4.82 -14.20
N MET A 41 -21.47 -5.67 -15.07
CA MET A 41 -21.72 -5.34 -16.49
C MET A 41 -22.71 -4.18 -16.62
N ALA A 42 -23.82 -4.19 -15.87
CA ALA A 42 -24.79 -3.12 -15.87
C ALA A 42 -24.19 -1.79 -15.36
N LEU A 43 -23.37 -1.85 -14.31
CA LEU A 43 -22.64 -0.70 -13.78
C LEU A 43 -21.60 -0.16 -14.78
N ALA A 44 -20.87 -1.02 -15.47
CA ALA A 44 -19.96 -0.62 -16.55
C ALA A 44 -20.71 0.07 -17.69
N GLN A 45 -21.87 -0.46 -18.08
CA GLN A 45 -22.69 0.14 -19.13
C GLN A 45 -23.31 1.47 -18.69
N GLN A 46 -23.74 1.58 -17.42
CA GLN A 46 -24.18 2.84 -16.85
C GLN A 46 -23.04 3.85 -16.76
N ALA A 47 -21.84 3.44 -16.34
CA ALA A 47 -20.67 4.31 -16.27
C ALA A 47 -20.23 4.84 -17.64
N TRP A 48 -20.36 4.02 -18.69
CA TRP A 48 -20.14 4.46 -20.08
C TRP A 48 -21.15 5.50 -20.57
N LEU A 49 -22.40 5.40 -20.12
CA LEU A 49 -23.46 6.33 -20.50
C LEU A 49 -23.57 7.53 -19.54
N ALA A 50 -22.88 7.47 -18.40
CA ALA A 50 -22.98 8.47 -17.36
C ALA A 50 -22.28 9.76 -17.80
N THR A 51 -23.09 10.78 -17.97
CA THR A 51 -22.68 12.14 -18.29
C THR A 51 -23.11 13.09 -17.16
N ASP A 52 -22.40 14.19 -17.00
CA ASP A 52 -22.78 15.28 -16.11
C ASP A 52 -23.94 16.11 -16.70
N ALA A 53 -24.33 17.16 -16.00
CA ALA A 53 -25.44 18.03 -16.41
C ALA A 53 -25.15 18.75 -17.75
N GLU A 54 -23.87 18.91 -18.10
CA GLU A 54 -23.41 19.48 -19.37
C GLU A 54 -23.18 18.43 -20.48
N GLY A 55 -23.48 17.15 -20.23
CA GLY A 55 -23.31 16.08 -21.20
C GLY A 55 -21.86 15.59 -21.37
N GLN A 56 -20.95 16.02 -20.50
CA GLN A 56 -19.56 15.55 -20.46
C GLN A 56 -19.44 14.27 -19.62
N PRO A 57 -18.51 13.37 -19.94
CA PRO A 57 -18.28 12.19 -19.12
C PRO A 57 -17.84 12.58 -17.70
N LEU A 58 -18.42 11.91 -16.70
CA LEU A 58 -18.12 12.18 -15.28
C LEU A 58 -16.61 12.11 -14.98
N PRO A 59 -16.09 12.94 -14.06
CA PRO A 59 -14.69 12.90 -13.69
C PRO A 59 -14.30 11.54 -13.08
N GLU A 60 -13.21 10.97 -13.59
CA GLU A 60 -12.73 9.66 -13.16
C GLU A 60 -12.28 9.69 -11.69
N LYS A 61 -12.85 8.79 -10.88
CA LYS A 61 -12.57 8.71 -9.44
C LYS A 61 -11.26 7.98 -9.11
N ASP A 62 -10.84 7.08 -9.99
CA ASP A 62 -9.61 6.31 -9.83
C ASP A 62 -8.43 7.07 -10.45
N ALA A 63 -7.42 7.37 -9.64
CA ALA A 63 -6.23 8.09 -10.08
C ALA A 63 -5.47 7.37 -11.22
N ARG A 64 -5.60 6.05 -11.32
CA ARG A 64 -4.94 5.20 -12.34
C ARG A 64 -5.46 5.42 -13.76
N PHE A 65 -6.67 5.96 -13.91
CA PHE A 65 -7.35 6.08 -15.20
C PHE A 65 -7.68 7.54 -15.57
N ARG A 66 -6.96 8.50 -14.98
CA ARG A 66 -7.22 9.94 -15.18
C ARG A 66 -6.84 10.44 -16.56
N ASP A 67 -5.88 9.80 -17.23
CA ASP A 67 -5.41 10.24 -18.53
C ASP A 67 -6.49 10.07 -19.62
N ALA A 68 -6.53 11.01 -20.57
CA ALA A 68 -7.52 11.03 -21.64
C ALA A 68 -7.43 9.81 -22.57
N SER A 69 -6.26 9.18 -22.67
CA SER A 69 -6.05 7.96 -23.47
C SER A 69 -6.91 6.79 -23.00
N TRP A 70 -7.30 6.75 -21.71
CA TRP A 70 -8.20 5.74 -21.15
C TRP A 70 -9.66 5.90 -21.54
N GLN A 71 -10.06 7.04 -22.10
CA GLN A 71 -11.41 7.26 -22.62
C GLN A 71 -11.57 6.78 -24.07
N GLN A 72 -10.46 6.48 -24.75
CA GLN A 72 -10.45 6.05 -26.15
C GLN A 72 -10.66 4.55 -26.28
N TRP A 73 -11.32 4.12 -27.36
CA TRP A 73 -11.39 2.72 -27.72
C TRP A 73 -10.01 2.22 -28.19
N PRO A 74 -9.54 1.03 -27.75
CA PRO A 74 -10.21 0.00 -26.95
C PRO A 74 -9.99 0.10 -25.43
N PHE A 75 -9.18 1.06 -24.95
CA PHE A 75 -8.76 1.15 -23.55
C PHE A 75 -9.91 1.49 -22.60
N ASN A 76 -10.92 2.21 -23.06
CA ASN A 76 -12.14 2.48 -22.31
C ASN A 76 -12.89 1.18 -21.90
N ALA A 77 -12.90 0.16 -22.78
CA ALA A 77 -13.56 -1.12 -22.52
C ALA A 77 -12.75 -1.96 -21.53
N VAL A 78 -11.43 -1.93 -21.65
CA VAL A 78 -10.52 -2.60 -20.71
C VAL A 78 -10.65 -1.97 -19.32
N LYS A 79 -10.66 -0.64 -19.24
CA LYS A 79 -10.85 0.11 -18.00
C LYS A 79 -12.16 -0.29 -17.29
N GLU A 80 -13.29 -0.21 -17.98
CA GLU A 80 -14.57 -0.51 -17.34
C GLU A 80 -14.74 -1.99 -17.02
N SER A 81 -14.19 -2.90 -17.83
CA SER A 81 -14.16 -4.33 -17.50
C SER A 81 -13.38 -4.61 -16.22
N PHE A 82 -12.29 -3.88 -15.99
CA PHE A 82 -11.51 -3.98 -14.76
C PHE A 82 -12.25 -3.38 -13.55
N LYS A 83 -12.87 -2.20 -13.69
CA LYS A 83 -13.68 -1.59 -12.62
C LYS A 83 -14.85 -2.48 -12.21
N ALA A 84 -15.50 -3.09 -13.20
CA ALA A 84 -16.53 -4.10 -12.99
C ALA A 84 -15.99 -5.31 -12.20
N SER A 85 -14.82 -5.83 -12.61
CA SER A 85 -14.18 -6.95 -11.89
C SER A 85 -13.80 -6.58 -10.45
N ASP A 86 -13.22 -5.40 -10.23
CA ASP A 86 -12.82 -4.90 -8.91
C ASP A 86 -14.04 -4.76 -7.98
N ALA A 87 -15.14 -4.16 -8.47
CA ALA A 87 -16.39 -4.05 -7.73
C ALA A 87 -16.95 -5.43 -7.33
N TRP A 88 -16.95 -6.38 -8.28
CA TRP A 88 -17.41 -7.74 -8.02
C TRP A 88 -16.54 -8.47 -6.99
N TRP A 89 -15.22 -8.40 -7.12
CA TRP A 89 -14.30 -9.06 -6.19
C TRP A 89 -14.37 -8.47 -4.78
N ARG A 90 -14.63 -7.16 -4.65
CA ARG A 90 -14.89 -6.52 -3.36
C ARG A 90 -16.15 -7.03 -2.69
N GLU A 91 -17.20 -7.25 -3.47
CA GLU A 91 -18.45 -7.86 -2.97
C GLU A 91 -18.22 -9.32 -2.59
N ALA A 92 -17.56 -10.10 -3.45
CA ALA A 92 -17.25 -11.51 -3.20
C ALA A 92 -16.31 -11.73 -2.00
N ALA A 93 -15.44 -10.77 -1.69
CA ALA A 93 -14.57 -10.81 -0.51
C ALA A 93 -15.33 -10.60 0.82
N GLN A 94 -16.58 -10.11 0.78
CA GLN A 94 -17.44 -10.01 1.96
C GLN A 94 -18.11 -11.36 2.24
N VAL A 95 -17.34 -12.29 2.80
CA VAL A 95 -17.83 -13.61 3.19
C VAL A 95 -18.43 -13.56 4.60
N ASP A 96 -19.69 -13.94 4.71
CA ASP A 96 -20.38 -14.08 5.99
C ASP A 96 -19.78 -15.22 6.83
N GLY A 97 -19.64 -14.98 8.14
CA GLY A 97 -19.16 -15.99 9.10
C GLY A 97 -17.64 -16.01 9.33
N LEU A 98 -16.88 -15.12 8.71
CA LEU A 98 -15.46 -14.93 9.04
C LEU A 98 -15.28 -14.09 10.31
N THR A 99 -14.23 -14.41 11.09
CA THR A 99 -13.77 -13.51 12.16
C THR A 99 -13.22 -12.22 11.55
N ARG A 100 -13.37 -11.08 12.24
CA ARG A 100 -12.92 -9.75 11.76
C ARG A 100 -11.47 -9.74 11.25
N HIS A 101 -10.58 -10.48 11.92
CA HIS A 101 -9.18 -10.59 11.49
C HIS A 101 -9.04 -11.28 10.13
N HIS A 102 -9.71 -12.40 9.90
CA HIS A 102 -9.66 -13.12 8.64
C HIS A 102 -10.33 -12.33 7.51
N GLN A 103 -11.40 -11.60 7.81
CA GLN A 103 -12.04 -10.70 6.84
C GLN A 103 -11.08 -9.62 6.34
N HIS A 104 -10.29 -9.00 7.25
CA HIS A 104 -9.27 -8.04 6.86
C HIS A 104 -8.15 -8.66 6.01
N VAL A 105 -7.74 -9.89 6.34
CA VAL A 105 -6.71 -10.62 5.58
C VAL A 105 -7.20 -10.90 4.15
N VAL A 106 -8.44 -11.38 3.99
CA VAL A 106 -9.03 -11.62 2.68
C VAL A 106 -9.14 -10.32 1.88
N ASP A 107 -9.70 -9.25 2.46
CA ASP A 107 -9.79 -7.94 1.79
C ASP A 107 -8.41 -7.43 1.36
N PHE A 108 -7.41 -7.57 2.21
CA PHE A 108 -6.04 -7.18 1.88
C PHE A 108 -5.49 -7.95 0.69
N PHE A 109 -5.53 -9.29 0.71
CA PHE A 109 -4.98 -10.11 -0.37
C PHE A 109 -5.79 -9.96 -1.67
N THR A 110 -7.11 -9.80 -1.59
CA THR A 110 -7.95 -9.52 -2.76
C THR A 110 -7.54 -8.20 -3.42
N ARG A 111 -7.32 -7.13 -2.64
CA ARG A 111 -6.84 -5.85 -3.18
C ARG A 111 -5.46 -5.99 -3.83
N GLN A 112 -4.52 -6.66 -3.18
CA GLN A 112 -3.18 -6.88 -3.75
C GLN A 112 -3.23 -7.67 -5.06
N ALA A 113 -4.07 -8.71 -5.14
CA ALA A 113 -4.27 -9.47 -6.36
C ALA A 113 -4.90 -8.62 -7.47
N LEU A 114 -5.91 -7.82 -7.16
CA LEU A 114 -6.56 -6.92 -8.12
C LEU A 114 -5.60 -5.85 -8.64
N ASP A 115 -4.76 -5.29 -7.78
CA ASP A 115 -3.75 -4.30 -8.18
C ASP A 115 -2.67 -4.90 -9.08
N ALA A 116 -2.29 -6.17 -8.84
CA ALA A 116 -1.34 -6.89 -9.70
C ALA A 116 -1.90 -7.17 -11.11
N VAL A 117 -3.21 -7.41 -11.21
CA VAL A 117 -3.91 -7.66 -12.49
C VAL A 117 -4.41 -6.35 -13.13
N SER A 118 -4.16 -5.19 -12.50
CA SER A 118 -4.59 -3.90 -13.03
C SER A 118 -4.03 -3.66 -14.43
N PRO A 119 -4.86 -3.24 -15.41
CA PRO A 119 -4.41 -2.93 -16.77
C PRO A 119 -3.32 -1.86 -16.84
N SER A 120 -3.25 -1.00 -15.82
CA SER A 120 -2.24 0.05 -15.70
C SER A 120 -0.83 -0.49 -15.38
N SER A 121 -0.74 -1.67 -14.75
CA SER A 121 0.51 -2.29 -14.31
C SER A 121 1.28 -2.97 -15.45
N TRP A 122 0.63 -3.20 -16.60
CA TRP A 122 1.21 -3.96 -17.70
C TRP A 122 1.46 -3.04 -18.91
N PRO A 123 2.71 -2.98 -19.44
CA PRO A 123 3.06 -2.07 -20.54
C PRO A 123 2.19 -2.24 -21.80
N PHE A 124 1.71 -3.46 -22.04
CA PHE A 124 0.90 -3.79 -23.21
C PHE A 124 -0.56 -3.35 -23.08
N THR A 125 -1.12 -3.26 -21.87
CA THR A 125 -2.52 -2.85 -21.65
C THR A 125 -2.63 -1.40 -21.16
N ASN A 126 -1.51 -0.77 -20.83
CA ASN A 126 -1.47 0.62 -20.38
C ASN A 126 -1.51 1.58 -21.59
N ALA A 127 -2.57 2.38 -21.67
CA ALA A 127 -2.80 3.35 -22.74
C ALA A 127 -1.71 4.43 -22.82
N GLU A 128 -1.31 4.96 -21.67
CA GLU A 128 -0.27 5.98 -21.54
C GLU A 128 1.11 5.44 -21.95
N ALA A 129 1.42 4.20 -21.55
CA ALA A 129 2.66 3.54 -21.94
C ALA A 129 2.74 3.34 -23.45
N GLN A 130 1.64 2.92 -24.08
CA GLN A 130 1.56 2.78 -25.54
C GLN A 130 1.65 4.13 -26.25
N GLN A 131 0.95 5.15 -25.76
CA GLN A 131 1.01 6.49 -26.33
C GLN A 131 2.43 7.04 -26.27
N ARG A 132 3.08 6.94 -25.10
CA ARG A 132 4.47 7.39 -24.92
C ARG A 132 5.46 6.59 -25.77
N ALA A 133 5.22 5.29 -25.95
CA ALA A 133 6.02 4.49 -26.87
C ALA A 133 5.87 4.97 -28.32
N ARG A 134 4.67 5.37 -28.77
CA ARG A 134 4.46 5.94 -30.11
C ARG A 134 5.12 7.30 -30.26
N GLU A 135 4.95 8.18 -29.29
CA GLU A 135 5.53 9.53 -29.29
C GLU A 135 7.07 9.51 -29.31
N THR A 136 7.67 8.59 -28.55
CA THR A 136 9.14 8.45 -28.46
C THR A 136 9.72 7.47 -29.48
N GLY A 137 8.91 6.93 -30.40
CA GLY A 137 9.35 5.90 -31.35
C GLY A 137 9.91 4.63 -30.69
N GLY A 138 9.48 4.32 -29.47
CA GLY A 138 9.90 3.16 -28.68
C GLY A 138 11.12 3.39 -27.79
N GLN A 139 11.71 4.60 -27.78
CA GLN A 139 12.87 4.89 -26.92
C GLN A 139 12.54 4.73 -25.42
N SER A 140 11.32 5.06 -24.99
CA SER A 140 10.89 4.89 -23.60
C SER A 140 10.94 3.43 -23.13
N LEU A 141 10.54 2.48 -24.00
CA LEU A 141 10.57 1.04 -23.71
C LEU A 141 12.00 0.52 -23.66
N LEU A 142 12.87 1.00 -24.55
CA LEU A 142 14.28 0.61 -24.57
C LEU A 142 14.99 1.05 -23.28
N GLN A 143 14.77 2.30 -22.84
CA GLN A 143 15.30 2.80 -21.57
C GLN A 143 14.76 2.01 -20.38
N GLY A 144 13.46 1.73 -20.35
CA GLY A 144 12.86 0.90 -19.30
C GLY A 144 13.45 -0.51 -19.26
N TYR A 145 13.73 -1.12 -20.42
CA TYR A 145 14.39 -2.42 -20.50
C TYR A 145 15.84 -2.37 -20.02
N GLN A 146 16.59 -1.32 -20.36
CA GLN A 146 17.95 -1.11 -19.85
C GLN A 146 17.94 -1.06 -18.32
N HIS A 147 17.08 -0.23 -17.73
CA HIS A 147 16.91 -0.16 -16.27
C HIS A 147 16.50 -1.51 -15.66
N PHE A 148 15.56 -2.22 -16.28
CA PHE A 148 15.16 -3.56 -15.82
C PHE A 148 16.34 -4.54 -15.83
N THR A 149 17.17 -4.53 -16.86
CA THR A 149 18.35 -5.43 -16.92
C THR A 149 19.42 -5.05 -15.90
N GLU A 150 19.61 -3.75 -15.63
CA GLU A 150 20.51 -3.27 -14.59
C GLU A 150 20.02 -3.72 -13.20
N ASP A 151 18.73 -3.56 -12.93
CA ASP A 151 18.12 -3.96 -11.66
C ASP A 151 18.11 -5.47 -11.48
N LEU A 152 17.86 -6.25 -12.54
CA LEU A 152 17.94 -7.71 -12.49
C LEU A 152 19.35 -8.19 -12.19
N LYS A 153 20.37 -7.57 -12.80
CA LYS A 153 21.79 -7.85 -12.50
C LYS A 153 22.11 -7.53 -11.04
N LYS A 154 21.66 -6.36 -10.55
CA LYS A 154 21.83 -5.97 -9.13
C LYS A 154 21.15 -6.97 -8.20
N HIS A 155 19.93 -7.39 -8.50
CA HIS A 155 19.18 -8.36 -7.71
C HIS A 155 19.82 -9.75 -7.73
N GLN A 156 20.38 -10.19 -8.85
CA GLN A 156 21.10 -11.47 -8.95
C GLN A 156 22.47 -11.42 -8.25
N SER A 157 23.17 -10.29 -8.30
CA SER A 157 24.41 -10.07 -7.53
C SER A 157 24.16 -9.89 -6.05
N ALA A 158 22.95 -9.46 -5.66
CA ALA A 158 22.47 -9.46 -4.29
C ALA A 158 22.12 -10.90 -3.85
N SER A 159 23.13 -11.77 -3.81
CA SER A 159 23.03 -13.05 -3.09
C SER A 159 22.61 -12.80 -1.64
N HIS A 160 21.99 -13.78 -1.00
CA HIS A 160 21.60 -13.72 0.42
C HIS A 160 22.77 -13.42 1.39
N ASP A 161 24.01 -13.51 0.91
CA ASP A 161 25.28 -13.16 1.58
C ASP A 161 25.90 -11.84 1.08
N ALA A 162 25.17 -11.02 0.32
CA ALA A 162 25.64 -9.69 -0.05
C ALA A 162 25.80 -8.85 1.24
N ASP A 163 27.07 -8.64 1.61
CA ASP A 163 27.51 -7.68 2.62
C ASP A 163 26.69 -6.38 2.44
N PRO A 164 26.10 -5.79 3.49
CA PRO A 164 25.37 -4.52 3.43
C PRO A 164 26.09 -3.37 2.69
N GLN A 165 27.37 -3.55 2.38
CA GLN A 165 28.23 -2.68 1.59
C GLN A 165 28.01 -2.73 0.05
N VAL A 166 27.14 -3.60 -0.48
CA VAL A 166 26.79 -3.63 -1.92
C VAL A 166 25.73 -2.59 -2.30
N LEU A 167 25.18 -1.86 -1.32
CA LEU A 167 24.48 -0.61 -1.61
C LEU A 167 25.55 0.44 -1.89
N GLU A 168 25.44 1.12 -3.05
CA GLU A 168 26.23 2.31 -3.35
C GLU A 168 26.32 3.17 -2.09
N PRO A 169 27.53 3.52 -1.62
CA PRO A 169 27.69 4.29 -0.40
C PRO A 169 26.85 5.54 -0.54
N LEU A 170 25.93 5.74 0.41
CA LEU A 170 25.06 6.89 0.40
C LEU A 170 25.93 8.13 0.34
N THR A 171 25.67 8.99 -0.65
CA THR A 171 26.41 10.23 -0.86
C THR A 171 26.36 11.15 0.36
N PHE A 172 25.42 10.90 1.27
CA PHE A 172 25.15 11.70 2.44
C PHE A 172 25.67 11.05 3.72
N GLU A 173 26.55 11.76 4.42
CA GLU A 173 27.09 11.36 5.70
C GLU A 173 26.13 11.76 6.83
N VAL A 174 25.75 10.82 7.70
CA VAL A 174 24.86 11.13 8.82
C VAL A 174 25.63 11.91 9.90
N GLY A 175 25.04 12.99 10.38
CA GLY A 175 25.66 13.97 11.26
C GLY A 175 26.33 15.15 10.52
N LYS A 176 26.46 15.08 9.19
CA LYS A 176 27.03 16.16 8.36
C LYS A 176 26.08 16.64 7.26
N ASP A 177 25.49 15.72 6.51
CA ASP A 177 24.55 16.04 5.43
C ASP A 177 23.10 15.69 5.81
N VAL A 178 22.91 14.69 6.69
CA VAL A 178 21.61 14.21 7.15
C VAL A 178 21.60 14.12 8.68
N ALA A 179 20.44 14.39 9.30
CA ALA A 179 20.26 14.40 10.76
C ALA A 179 21.21 15.40 11.48
N VAL A 180 21.38 16.59 10.92
CA VAL A 180 22.29 17.64 11.39
C VAL A 180 21.69 18.57 12.45
N THR A 181 20.44 18.32 12.85
CA THR A 181 19.75 19.16 13.83
C THR A 181 20.51 19.11 15.16
N PRO A 182 20.97 20.25 15.70
CA PRO A 182 21.81 20.26 16.88
C PRO A 182 21.05 19.67 18.08
N GLY A 183 21.56 18.60 18.65
CA GLY A 183 20.92 17.90 19.77
C GLY A 183 21.92 17.03 20.52
N LYS A 184 21.52 16.58 21.71
CA LYS A 184 22.34 15.75 22.58
C LYS A 184 21.56 14.52 23.04
N VAL A 185 22.24 13.37 23.08
CA VAL A 185 21.69 12.15 23.69
C VAL A 185 21.65 12.34 25.20
N VAL A 186 20.46 12.33 25.79
CA VAL A 186 20.22 12.52 27.23
C VAL A 186 19.94 11.22 27.97
N PHE A 187 19.51 10.18 27.25
CA PHE A 187 19.27 8.84 27.80
C PHE A 187 19.58 7.77 26.75
N CYS A 188 20.20 6.67 27.14
CA CYS A 188 20.54 5.56 26.25
C CYS A 188 20.29 4.22 26.99
N ASN A 189 19.67 3.28 26.28
CA ASN A 189 19.43 1.90 26.72
C ASN A 189 19.61 0.94 25.53
N HIS A 190 19.55 -0.37 25.78
CA HIS A 190 19.66 -1.42 24.76
C HIS A 190 18.60 -1.36 23.64
N LEU A 191 17.53 -0.57 23.81
CA LEU A 191 16.47 -0.41 22.80
C LEU A 191 16.46 0.98 22.14
N ILE A 192 16.83 2.03 22.87
CA ILE A 192 16.60 3.42 22.43
C ILE A 192 17.70 4.37 22.89
N GLU A 193 17.87 5.45 22.14
CA GLU A 193 18.55 6.69 22.53
C GLU A 193 17.53 7.81 22.47
N LEU A 194 17.43 8.56 23.56
CA LEU A 194 16.61 9.76 23.65
C LEU A 194 17.50 10.96 23.32
N ILE A 195 17.16 11.65 22.24
CA ILE A 195 17.84 12.87 21.80
C ILE A 195 16.99 14.06 22.22
N GLN A 196 17.62 15.01 22.94
CA GLN A 196 17.07 16.32 23.20
C GLN A 196 17.67 17.33 22.22
N TYR A 197 16.83 17.92 21.37
CA TYR A 197 17.28 18.96 20.45
C TYR A 197 17.52 20.29 21.18
N THR A 198 18.48 21.05 20.66
CA THR A 198 18.82 22.39 21.16
C THR A 198 17.74 23.36 20.71
N PRO A 199 17.15 24.15 21.63
CA PRO A 199 16.15 25.14 21.25
C PRO A 199 16.79 26.20 20.33
N THR A 200 16.10 26.54 19.25
CA THR A 200 16.51 27.60 18.32
C THR A 200 15.89 28.97 18.67
N THR A 201 15.01 29.01 19.67
CA THR A 201 14.28 30.22 20.12
C THR A 201 14.50 30.47 21.61
N ASP A 202 14.43 31.73 22.03
CA ASP A 202 14.64 32.13 23.44
C ASP A 202 13.53 31.61 24.37
N THR A 203 12.32 31.42 23.84
CA THR A 203 11.17 30.88 24.56
C THR A 203 10.69 29.58 23.91
N VAL A 204 10.41 28.57 24.73
CA VAL A 204 9.82 27.29 24.32
C VAL A 204 8.52 27.05 25.09
N TYR A 205 7.63 26.25 24.52
CA TYR A 205 6.41 25.84 25.22
C TYR A 205 6.77 24.96 26.44
N PRO A 206 5.98 25.06 27.53
CA PRO A 206 6.22 24.28 28.75
C PRO A 206 5.97 22.77 28.54
N GLU A 207 5.18 22.39 27.54
CA GLU A 207 4.89 20.99 27.22
C GLU A 207 5.91 20.45 26.20
N PRO A 208 6.70 19.42 26.54
CA PRO A 208 7.68 18.85 25.62
C PRO A 208 7.01 17.95 24.56
N LEU A 209 7.48 18.05 23.31
CA LEU A 209 7.06 17.16 22.23
C LEU A 209 7.95 15.91 22.18
N LEU A 210 7.34 14.73 22.35
CA LEU A 210 8.02 13.44 22.19
C LEU A 210 7.69 12.83 20.82
N ILE A 211 8.70 12.67 19.98
CA ILE A 211 8.58 12.02 18.67
C ILE A 211 9.00 10.56 18.80
N VAL A 212 8.10 9.63 18.53
CA VAL A 212 8.37 8.18 18.51
C VAL A 212 8.39 7.70 17.05
N PRO A 213 9.57 7.50 16.44
CA PRO A 213 9.66 7.03 15.06
C PRO A 213 9.20 5.58 14.93
N SER A 214 8.73 5.19 13.74
CA SER A 214 8.35 3.80 13.48
C SER A 214 9.59 2.89 13.45
N CYS A 215 9.46 1.69 14.02
CA CYS A 215 10.55 0.70 14.08
C CYS A 215 10.52 -0.32 12.91
N ILE A 216 9.67 -0.09 11.90
CA ILE A 216 9.35 -1.08 10.85
C ILE A 216 10.32 -1.05 9.67
N THR A 217 10.99 0.07 9.38
CA THR A 217 11.96 0.14 8.29
C THR A 217 13.23 -0.66 8.63
N ARG A 218 13.34 -1.86 8.05
CA ARG A 218 14.40 -2.84 8.26
C ARG A 218 15.64 -2.50 7.39
N ARG A 219 16.76 -2.15 8.05
CA ARG A 219 18.18 -2.08 7.58
C ARG A 219 18.60 -0.93 6.63
N PRO A 220 19.91 -0.59 6.55
CA PRO A 220 20.87 -0.26 7.60
C PRO A 220 21.33 1.19 7.34
N LEU A 221 20.42 2.16 7.48
CA LEU A 221 20.74 3.58 7.27
C LEU A 221 20.63 4.37 8.57
N CYS A 222 19.68 3.97 9.44
CA CYS A 222 19.67 4.43 10.83
C CYS A 222 20.64 3.64 11.72
N TRP A 223 21.04 2.42 11.33
CA TRP A 223 21.93 1.59 12.16
C TRP A 223 23.42 2.00 12.08
N PRO A 224 23.99 2.42 10.93
CA PRO A 224 25.36 2.92 10.88
C PRO A 224 25.50 4.30 11.54
N CYS A 225 24.47 5.15 11.49
CA CYS A 225 24.46 6.40 12.25
C CYS A 225 24.59 6.14 13.77
N TRP A 226 24.04 5.02 14.24
CA TRP A 226 24.14 4.60 15.64
C TRP A 226 25.44 3.88 15.96
N GLN A 227 26.06 3.18 15.01
CA GLN A 227 27.31 2.45 15.24
C GLN A 227 28.57 3.33 15.11
N ALA A 228 28.54 4.43 14.33
CA ALA A 228 29.69 5.33 14.19
C ALA A 228 29.99 6.18 15.44
N TRP A 229 29.09 6.22 16.43
CA TRP A 229 29.36 6.82 17.75
C TRP A 229 30.17 5.92 18.71
N ARG A 230 30.66 4.76 18.24
CA ARG A 230 31.63 3.93 18.96
C ARG A 230 33.01 3.94 18.29
N ALA A 231 33.84 4.94 18.59
CA ALA A 231 35.29 4.84 18.41
C ALA A 231 36.08 5.47 19.59
N ARG A 232 36.34 4.61 20.58
CA ARG A 232 37.41 4.52 21.62
C ARG A 232 37.70 5.65 22.64
N PRO A 233 37.94 5.28 23.93
CA PRO A 233 38.59 6.12 24.96
C PRO A 233 40.13 5.97 24.92
N PRO A 234 40.93 6.89 25.52
CA PRO A 234 41.45 6.65 26.88
C PRO A 234 41.76 7.90 27.76
N HIS A 235 41.91 7.65 29.07
CA HIS A 235 42.38 8.51 30.20
C HIS A 235 41.41 9.62 30.68
N GLN A 236 40.71 9.44 31.80
CA GLN A 236 41.15 9.60 33.21
C GLN A 236 41.32 11.07 33.62
N ASP A 237 40.34 11.64 34.34
CA ASP A 237 40.63 12.25 35.64
C ASP A 237 39.42 12.43 36.56
N ARG A 238 39.72 12.37 37.86
CA ARG A 238 38.80 12.34 39.00
C ARG A 238 38.30 13.75 39.34
N GLY A 239 37.06 13.86 39.82
CA GLY A 239 36.59 15.07 40.52
C GLY A 239 35.09 15.12 40.75
N ALA A 240 34.65 14.76 41.95
CA ALA A 240 33.29 14.91 42.47
C ALA A 240 32.91 16.43 42.63
N PRO A 241 31.66 16.86 42.93
CA PRO A 241 30.65 16.12 43.67
C PRO A 241 29.21 16.11 43.12
N ARG A 242 28.49 15.12 43.66
CA ARG A 242 27.06 14.86 43.54
C ARG A 242 26.27 16.01 44.18
N GLY A 243 25.37 16.63 43.41
CA GLY A 243 24.23 17.40 43.91
C GLY A 243 22.97 16.87 43.19
N ALA A 244 22.20 16.00 43.84
CA ALA A 244 21.01 16.38 44.59
C ALA A 244 19.78 16.68 43.70
N TRP A 245 19.10 15.62 43.26
CA TRP A 245 17.64 15.63 43.09
C TRP A 245 17.08 14.35 43.73
N ARG A 246 16.76 14.45 45.02
CA ARG A 246 15.85 13.52 45.72
C ARG A 246 14.51 14.24 45.89
N ARG A 247 13.45 13.41 45.89
CA ARG A 247 12.01 13.65 46.05
C ARG A 247 11.29 13.85 44.72
N GLY A 248 10.27 13.06 44.38
CA GLY A 248 9.65 11.93 45.07
C GLY A 248 8.42 11.50 44.28
N PHE A 249 8.18 10.19 44.20
CA PHE A 249 6.86 9.66 43.91
C PHE A 249 6.64 8.46 44.82
N SER A 250 5.76 8.67 45.79
CA SER A 250 5.17 7.65 46.62
C SER A 250 3.67 7.66 46.35
N ARG A 251 3.21 6.71 45.56
CA ARG A 251 2.24 5.66 45.91
C ARG A 251 2.02 4.76 44.70
#